data_AF-A0A1V1NW82-F1
#
_entry.id   AF-A0A1V1NW82-F1
#
_cell.length_a   1.000
_cell.length_b   1.000
_cell.length_c   1.000
_cell.angle_alpha   90.00
_cell.angle_beta   90.00
_cell.angle_gamma   90.00
#
_symmetry.space_group_name_H-M   'P 1'
#
loop_
_entity.id
_entity.type
_entity.pdbx_description
1 polymer ?
#
loop_
_entity_poly.entity_id
_entity_poly.type
_entity_poly.pdbx_seq_one_letter_code
_entity_poly.pdbx_strand_id
1 'polypeptide(L)'
;MHHVFPWKKTPLRMIKYRLKDNYLRFYLKYIQPNRGKIENDIYEQIAVEHLPEWNTIMGFQFENLVLNNMKTLCKAIGINLSTIKSAAPFFQKQTKMKSSCQIDLLIETKYALYVCEIKFRKHIKKEVINQVAKKIVSLKPPKHFTIRPVLIYAGSIEPTIIEEDFFTHIIYFGQLL
;
A
#
# COMPACT_ATOMS: atom_id res chain seq x y z
N MET A 1 9.76 10.88 -2.25
CA MET A 1 8.65 10.97 -3.22
C MET A 1 7.69 12.01 -2.68
N HIS A 2 7.51 13.13 -3.38
CA HIS A 2 6.64 14.21 -2.92
C HIS A 2 5.18 13.77 -2.99
N HIS A 3 4.45 13.88 -1.89
CA HIS A 3 3.01 13.70 -1.89
C HIS A 3 2.42 14.96 -2.53
N VAL A 4 1.95 14.90 -3.77
CA VAL A 4 1.05 15.92 -4.30
C VAL A 4 -0.34 15.32 -4.19
N PHE A 5 -1.31 16.06 -3.67
CA PHE A 5 -2.69 15.60 -3.72
C PHE A 5 -3.01 15.29 -5.19
N PRO A 6 -3.52 14.09 -5.50
CA PRO A 6 -3.93 13.82 -6.86
C PRO A 6 -5.05 14.82 -7.19
N TRP A 7 -5.02 15.34 -8.41
CA TRP A 7 -5.89 16.40 -8.98
C TRP A 7 -6.08 17.73 -8.21
N LYS A 8 -5.59 17.93 -6.98
CA LYS A 8 -5.62 19.24 -6.30
C LYS A 8 -4.27 19.94 -6.38
N LYS A 9 -4.22 21.03 -7.15
CA LYS A 9 -3.03 21.90 -7.34
C LYS A 9 -2.64 22.73 -6.10
N THR A 10 -3.10 22.38 -4.91
CA THR A 10 -2.72 23.10 -3.69
C THR A 10 -1.40 22.53 -3.17
N PRO A 11 -0.33 23.33 -3.07
CA PRO A 11 0.94 22.84 -2.53
C PRO A 11 0.73 22.34 -1.09
N LEU A 12 1.32 21.18 -0.76
CA LEU A 12 1.26 20.67 0.60
C LEU A 12 2.06 21.59 1.52
N ARG A 13 1.44 22.04 2.61
CA ARG A 13 2.12 22.77 3.70
C ARG A 13 3.11 21.89 4.48
N MET A 14 3.08 20.57 4.29
CA MET A 14 3.98 19.61 4.94
C MET A 14 4.52 18.60 3.95
N ILE A 15 5.85 18.50 3.85
CA ILE A 15 6.55 17.48 3.07
C ILE A 15 6.86 16.31 4.01
N LYS A 16 6.45 15.10 3.62
CA LYS A 16 6.83 13.86 4.32
C LYS A 16 7.90 13.13 3.51
N TYR A 17 8.98 12.73 4.17
CA TYR A 17 9.99 11.86 3.60
C TYR A 17 9.66 10.40 3.92
N ARG A 18 9.87 9.52 2.95
CA ARG A 18 9.75 8.07 3.10
C ARG A 18 11.14 7.45 3.08
N LEU A 19 11.43 6.63 4.07
CA LEU A 19 12.62 5.79 4.08
C LEU A 19 12.42 4.60 3.13
N LYS A 20 13.16 4.61 2.02
CA LYS A 20 13.06 3.58 0.96
C LYS A 20 13.79 2.29 1.34
N ASP A 21 14.81 2.41 2.17
CA ASP A 21 15.62 1.27 2.60
C ASP A 21 14.87 0.40 3.61
N ASN A 22 14.78 -0.90 3.29
CA ASN A 22 14.05 -1.87 4.09
C ASN A 22 14.76 -2.17 5.41
N TYR A 23 16.10 -2.25 5.39
CA TYR A 23 16.86 -2.57 6.59
C TYR A 23 16.78 -1.44 7.61
N LEU A 24 17.04 -0.19 7.21
CA LEU A 24 16.93 0.98 8.07
C LEU A 24 15.51 1.14 8.63
N ARG A 25 14.48 0.87 7.82
CA ARG A 25 13.09 0.91 8.30
C ARG A 25 12.83 -0.15 9.37
N PHE A 26 13.30 -1.37 9.16
CA PHE A 26 13.24 -2.46 10.14
C PHE A 26 14.01 -2.11 11.41
N TYR A 27 15.23 -1.58 11.27
CA TYR A 27 16.06 -1.20 12.41
C TYR A 27 15.37 -0.14 13.28
N LEU A 28 14.94 0.99 12.68
CA LEU A 28 14.33 2.09 13.42
C LEU A 28 12.97 1.73 14.04
N LYS A 29 12.20 0.85 13.38
CA LYS A 29 10.85 0.47 13.86
C LYS A 29 10.84 -0.73 14.78
N TYR A 30 11.84 -1.61 14.70
CA TYR A 30 11.79 -2.90 15.36
C TYR A 30 12.99 -3.20 16.24
N ILE A 31 14.20 -3.05 15.71
CA ILE A 31 15.42 -3.35 16.47
C ILE A 31 15.64 -2.29 17.55
N GLN A 32 15.65 -1.01 17.18
CA GLN A 32 15.97 0.08 18.09
C GLN A 32 15.02 0.17 19.30
N PRO A 33 13.68 0.07 19.15
CA PRO A 33 12.77 0.10 20.30
C PRO A 33 12.91 -1.11 21.22
N ASN A 34 13.37 -2.25 20.70
CA ASN A 34 13.54 -3.50 21.45
C ASN A 34 15.00 -3.77 21.83
N ARG A 35 15.91 -2.81 21.62
CA ARG A 35 17.36 -3.02 21.74
C ARG A 35 17.76 -3.59 23.10
N GLY A 36 17.26 -3.02 24.20
CA GLY A 36 17.56 -3.52 25.53
C GLY A 36 17.07 -4.96 25.77
N LYS A 37 15.96 -5.39 25.14
CA LYS A 37 15.50 -6.78 25.24
C LYS A 37 16.36 -7.74 24.40
N ILE A 38 16.85 -7.26 23.25
CA ILE A 38 17.76 -8.02 22.38
C ILE A 38 19.11 -8.21 23.06
N GLU A 39 19.67 -7.15 23.66
CA GLU A 39 20.96 -7.19 24.38
C GLU A 39 20.91 -8.02 25.67
N ASN A 40 19.71 -8.32 26.20
CA ASN A 40 19.50 -9.21 27.36
C ASN A 40 18.99 -10.61 26.94
N ASP A 41 19.20 -11.01 25.69
CA ASP A 41 18.89 -12.34 25.14
C ASP A 41 17.42 -12.81 25.27
N ILE A 42 16.47 -11.89 25.51
CA ILE A 42 15.04 -12.21 25.72
C ILE A 42 14.42 -12.89 24.49
N TYR A 43 15.00 -12.68 23.30
CA TYR A 43 14.51 -13.23 22.03
C TYR A 43 15.28 -14.45 21.53
N GLU A 44 16.29 -14.94 22.25
CA GLU A 44 17.19 -16.01 21.77
C GLU A 44 16.43 -17.30 21.41
N GLN A 45 15.36 -17.61 22.14
CA GLN A 45 14.54 -18.82 21.94
C GLN A 45 13.18 -18.53 21.27
N ILE A 46 12.92 -17.29 20.84
CA ILE A 46 11.66 -16.92 20.22
C ILE A 46 11.80 -17.04 18.71
N ALA A 47 11.03 -17.95 18.10
CA ALA A 47 10.99 -18.02 16.64
C ALA A 47 10.51 -16.70 16.04
N VAL A 48 11.07 -16.32 14.90
CA VAL A 48 10.86 -15.02 14.27
C VAL A 48 9.38 -14.74 14.01
N GLU A 49 8.53 -15.75 13.77
CA GLU A 49 7.10 -15.54 13.54
C GLU A 49 6.31 -15.17 14.81
N HIS A 50 6.85 -15.48 16.00
CA HIS A 50 6.26 -15.18 17.31
C HIS A 50 6.72 -13.84 17.88
N LEU A 51 7.62 -13.17 17.16
CA LEU A 51 8.04 -11.83 17.49
C LEU A 51 6.82 -10.88 17.51
N PRO A 52 6.69 -10.02 18.54
CA PRO A 52 5.60 -9.07 18.63
C PRO A 52 5.50 -8.23 17.35
N GLU A 53 4.29 -8.08 16.82
CA GLU A 53 4.00 -7.29 15.62
C GLU A 53 4.71 -7.73 14.32
N TRP A 54 5.30 -8.94 14.28
CA TRP A 54 6.06 -9.43 13.11
C TRP A 54 5.30 -9.31 11.79
N ASN A 55 4.03 -9.75 11.78
CA ASN A 55 3.18 -9.68 10.59
C ASN A 55 2.95 -8.24 10.09
N THR A 56 2.84 -7.27 11.02
CA THR A 56 2.69 -5.85 10.70
C THR A 56 3.95 -5.31 10.04
N ILE A 57 5.12 -5.66 10.58
CA ILE A 57 6.42 -5.26 10.04
C ILE A 57 6.63 -5.85 8.66
N MET A 58 6.39 -7.16 8.50
CA MET A 58 6.48 -7.82 7.20
C MET A 58 5.54 -7.18 6.18
N GLY A 59 4.33 -6.79 6.58
CA GLY A 59 3.43 -5.98 5.76
C GLY A 59 4.04 -4.66 5.30
N PHE A 60 4.69 -3.92 6.20
CA PHE A 60 5.38 -2.66 5.86
C PHE A 60 6.59 -2.85 4.95
N GLN A 61 7.36 -3.92 5.15
CA GLN A 61 8.50 -4.26 4.30
C GLN A 61 8.01 -4.61 2.89
N PHE A 62 6.94 -5.40 2.81
CA PHE A 62 6.32 -5.78 1.54
C PHE A 62 5.76 -4.58 0.78
N GLU A 63 5.05 -3.67 1.46
CA GLU A 63 4.58 -2.41 0.86
C GLU A 63 5.74 -1.62 0.23
N ASN A 64 6.89 -1.59 0.91
CA ASN A 64 8.07 -0.90 0.40
C ASN A 64 8.69 -1.61 -0.81
N LEU A 65 8.70 -2.95 -0.83
CA LEU A 65 9.14 -3.73 -2.00
C LEU A 65 8.27 -3.46 -3.22
N VAL A 66 6.94 -3.44 -3.07
CA VAL A 66 6.00 -3.10 -4.15
C VAL A 66 6.29 -1.71 -4.69
N LEU A 67 6.45 -0.72 -3.81
CA LEU A 67 6.69 0.66 -4.21
C LEU A 67 8.06 0.87 -4.85
N ASN A 68 9.07 0.06 -4.48
CA ASN A 68 10.38 0.07 -5.10
C ASN A 68 10.35 -0.50 -6.54
N ASN A 69 9.35 -1.35 -6.85
CA ASN A 69 9.13 -1.96 -8.16
C ASN A 69 7.99 -1.29 -8.95
N MET A 70 7.72 -0.01 -8.69
CA MET A 70 6.61 0.76 -9.30
C MET A 70 6.55 0.64 -10.84
N LYS A 71 7.71 0.68 -11.52
CA LYS A 71 7.75 0.61 -12.99
C LYS A 71 7.24 -0.74 -13.49
N THR A 72 7.65 -1.83 -12.86
CA THR A 72 7.20 -3.19 -13.20
C THR A 72 5.73 -3.37 -12.86
N LEU A 73 5.29 -2.88 -11.69
CA LEU A 73 3.88 -2.88 -11.30
C LEU A 73 2.99 -2.18 -12.33
N CYS A 74 3.35 -0.95 -12.74
CA CYS A 74 2.59 -0.21 -13.74
C CYS A 74 2.52 -0.95 -15.08
N LYS A 75 3.60 -1.61 -15.51
CA LYS A 75 3.59 -2.46 -16.71
C LYS A 75 2.64 -3.65 -16.56
N ALA A 76 2.65 -4.32 -15.41
CA ALA A 76 1.75 -5.45 -15.12
C ALA A 76 0.27 -5.04 -15.10
N ILE A 77 -0.05 -3.80 -14.70
CA ILE A 77 -1.40 -3.22 -14.76
C ILE A 77 -1.74 -2.69 -16.18
N GLY A 78 -0.78 -2.69 -17.12
CA GLY A 78 -0.98 -2.13 -18.46
C GLY A 78 -1.01 -0.60 -18.51
N ILE A 79 -0.47 0.08 -17.49
CA ILE A 79 -0.39 1.54 -17.44
C ILE A 79 0.84 2.00 -18.24
N ASN A 80 0.61 2.83 -19.25
CA ASN A 80 1.71 3.52 -19.91
C ASN A 80 2.34 4.54 -18.94
N LEU A 81 3.62 4.33 -18.60
CA LEU A 81 4.37 5.15 -17.65
C LEU A 81 4.37 6.65 -17.99
N SER A 82 4.33 7.02 -19.28
CA SER A 82 4.29 8.44 -19.70
C SER A 82 2.98 9.15 -19.38
N THR A 83 1.92 8.39 -19.11
CA THR A 83 0.58 8.93 -18.80
C THR A 83 0.36 9.16 -17.30
N ILE A 84 1.30 8.70 -16.47
CA ILE A 84 1.22 8.81 -15.01
C ILE A 84 1.50 10.25 -14.62
N LYS A 85 0.51 10.89 -13.98
CA LYS A 85 0.64 12.22 -13.38
C LYS A 85 1.20 12.14 -11.96
N SER A 86 0.77 11.15 -11.19
CA SER A 86 1.25 10.90 -9.84
C SER A 86 1.14 9.41 -9.49
N ALA A 87 2.05 8.90 -8.68
CA ALA A 87 2.03 7.52 -8.17
C ALA A 87 2.68 7.51 -6.78
N ALA A 88 1.88 7.53 -5.73
CA ALA A 88 2.38 7.61 -4.36
C ALA A 88 1.36 7.07 -3.35
N PRO A 89 1.79 6.71 -2.13
CA PRO A 89 0.87 6.53 -1.01
C PRO A 89 0.04 7.78 -0.79
N PHE A 90 -1.26 7.60 -0.55
CA PHE A 90 -2.20 8.69 -0.36
C PHE A 90 -2.75 8.69 1.07
N PHE A 91 -2.82 9.87 1.65
CA PHE A 91 -3.37 10.07 2.99
C PHE A 91 -4.25 11.32 3.01
N GLN A 92 -5.48 11.15 3.45
CA GLN A 92 -6.45 12.21 3.68
C GLN A 92 -6.78 12.25 5.17
N LYS A 93 -6.55 13.40 5.82
CA LYS A 93 -7.00 13.63 7.20
C LYS A 93 -8.52 13.81 7.23
N GLN A 94 -9.13 13.39 8.33
CA GLN A 94 -10.53 13.70 8.64
C GLN A 94 -10.70 15.22 8.70
N THR A 95 -11.77 15.72 8.09
CA THR A 95 -12.28 17.09 8.27
C THR A 95 -13.79 17.04 8.44
N LYS A 96 -14.41 18.19 8.70
CA LYS A 96 -15.89 18.30 8.72
C LYS A 96 -16.54 17.81 7.42
N MET A 97 -15.84 17.95 6.29
CA MET A 97 -16.37 17.65 4.94
C MET A 97 -15.90 16.30 4.38
N LYS A 98 -14.84 15.70 4.93
CA LYS A 98 -14.16 14.55 4.34
C LYS A 98 -13.74 13.52 5.39
N SER A 99 -14.04 12.26 5.11
CA SER A 99 -13.59 11.13 5.91
C SER A 99 -12.08 10.93 5.78
N SER A 100 -11.43 10.48 6.85
CA SER A 100 -10.03 10.04 6.78
C SER A 100 -9.90 8.83 5.86
N CYS A 101 -8.80 8.75 5.12
CA CYS A 101 -8.52 7.65 4.22
C CYS A 101 -7.01 7.49 4.02
N GLN A 102 -6.56 6.25 4.02
CA GLN A 102 -5.21 5.88 3.60
C GLN A 102 -5.31 4.87 2.47
N ILE A 103 -4.61 5.13 1.36
CA ILE A 103 -4.48 4.22 0.23
C ILE A 103 -2.99 3.94 0.08
N ASP A 104 -2.63 2.65 0.03
CA ASP A 104 -1.23 2.22 0.05
C ASP A 104 -0.48 2.74 -1.18
N LEU A 105 -1.15 2.72 -2.33
CA LEU A 105 -0.69 3.35 -3.55
C LEU A 105 -1.87 3.90 -4.37
N LEU A 106 -1.82 5.18 -4.70
CA LEU A 106 -2.75 5.82 -5.62
C LEU A 106 -1.99 6.25 -6.88
N ILE A 107 -2.36 5.70 -8.03
CA ILE A 107 -1.79 6.07 -9.33
C ILE A 107 -2.82 6.91 -10.08
N GLU A 108 -2.45 8.12 -10.45
CA GLU A 108 -3.26 9.04 -11.24
C GLU A 108 -2.76 9.09 -12.68
N THR A 109 -3.67 8.94 -13.62
CA THR A 109 -3.45 9.20 -15.05
C THR A 109 -4.32 10.37 -15.52
N LYS A 110 -4.42 10.60 -16.83
CA LYS A 110 -5.33 11.64 -17.36
C LYS A 110 -6.80 11.38 -17.03
N TYR A 111 -7.23 10.11 -17.05
CA TYR A 111 -8.66 9.75 -16.99
C TYR A 111 -8.99 8.68 -15.94
N ALA A 112 -8.00 8.08 -15.28
CA ALA A 112 -8.22 7.03 -14.30
C ALA A 112 -7.42 7.22 -13.01
N LEU A 113 -7.99 6.74 -11.92
CA LEU A 113 -7.36 6.57 -10.61
C LEU A 113 -7.29 5.09 -10.27
N TYR A 114 -6.07 4.57 -10.12
CA TYR A 114 -5.86 3.21 -9.66
C TYR A 114 -5.71 3.23 -8.15
N VAL A 115 -6.70 2.67 -7.46
CA VAL A 115 -6.74 2.58 -6.01
C VAL A 115 -6.15 1.22 -5.62
N CYS A 116 -4.86 1.22 -5.30
CA CYS A 116 -4.10 0.01 -5.07
C CYS A 116 -4.05 -0.32 -3.56
N GLU A 117 -4.41 -1.56 -3.23
CA GLU A 117 -4.25 -2.16 -1.91
C GLU A 117 -3.11 -3.17 -1.93
N ILE A 118 -2.26 -3.14 -0.91
CA ILE A 118 -1.14 -4.07 -0.79
C ILE A 118 -1.38 -5.01 0.39
N LYS A 119 -1.42 -6.33 0.15
CA LYS A 119 -1.64 -7.35 1.19
C LYS A 119 -0.54 -8.40 1.22
N PHE A 120 0.05 -8.58 2.40
CA PHE A 120 1.01 -9.67 2.69
C PHE A 120 0.45 -10.54 3.81
N ARG A 121 -0.13 -11.71 3.46
CA ARG A 121 -0.69 -12.67 4.43
C ARG A 121 -0.66 -14.06 3.83
N LYS A 122 -0.56 -15.10 4.66
CA LYS A 122 -0.67 -16.51 4.19
C LYS A 122 -1.95 -16.76 3.38
N HIS A 123 -3.05 -16.18 3.85
CA HIS A 123 -4.35 -16.25 3.19
C HIS A 123 -5.07 -14.90 3.25
N ILE A 124 -5.50 -14.40 2.10
CA ILE A 124 -6.18 -13.12 1.93
C ILE A 124 -7.66 -13.40 1.73
N LYS A 125 -8.43 -12.93 2.71
CA LYS A 125 -9.87 -13.09 2.79
C LYS A 125 -10.59 -11.95 2.06
N LYS A 126 -11.86 -12.19 1.71
CA LYS A 126 -12.70 -11.25 0.96
C LYS A 126 -12.94 -9.89 1.63
N GLU A 127 -12.67 -9.71 2.92
CA GLU A 127 -12.88 -8.41 3.57
C GLU A 127 -11.99 -7.30 2.97
N VAL A 128 -10.95 -7.65 2.20
CA VAL A 128 -10.17 -6.70 1.42
C VAL A 128 -11.02 -5.89 0.42
N ILE A 129 -12.06 -6.48 -0.17
CA ILE A 129 -12.99 -5.79 -1.08
C ILE A 129 -13.68 -4.64 -0.33
N ASN A 130 -14.26 -4.96 0.82
CA ASN A 130 -14.93 -3.98 1.68
C ASN A 130 -13.98 -2.87 2.17
N GLN A 131 -12.72 -3.20 2.44
CA GLN A 131 -11.70 -2.21 2.81
C GLN A 131 -11.44 -1.23 1.67
N VAL A 132 -11.27 -1.73 0.44
CA VAL A 132 -10.97 -0.89 -0.73
C VAL A 132 -12.20 -0.09 -1.16
N ALA A 133 -13.40 -0.67 -1.13
CA ALA A 133 -14.65 0.05 -1.38
C ALA A 133 -14.82 1.25 -0.45
N LYS A 134 -14.58 1.07 0.86
CA LYS A 134 -14.61 2.18 1.85
C LYS A 134 -13.57 3.26 1.54
N LYS A 135 -12.37 2.88 1.08
CA LYS A 135 -11.32 3.83 0.67
C LYS A 135 -11.76 4.65 -0.55
N ILE A 136 -12.37 4.02 -1.56
CA ILE A 136 -12.89 4.69 -2.76
C ILE A 136 -13.98 5.70 -2.41
N VAL A 137 -14.95 5.31 -1.57
CA VAL A 137 -16.00 6.23 -1.09
C VAL A 137 -15.39 7.43 -0.35
N SER A 138 -14.40 7.18 0.51
CA SER A 138 -13.75 8.23 1.31
C SER A 138 -12.86 9.17 0.48
N LEU A 139 -12.30 8.68 -0.62
CA LEU A 139 -11.45 9.45 -1.54
C LEU A 139 -12.23 10.63 -2.17
N LYS A 140 -13.54 10.46 -2.42
CA LYS A 140 -14.42 11.42 -3.11
C LYS A 140 -13.76 11.97 -4.41
N PRO A 141 -13.42 11.09 -5.37
CA PRO A 141 -12.75 11.49 -6.61
C PRO A 141 -13.68 12.33 -7.51
N PRO A 142 -13.14 13.22 -8.36
CA PRO A 142 -13.92 13.91 -9.38
C PRO A 142 -14.61 12.94 -10.34
N LYS A 143 -15.83 13.27 -10.79
CA LYS A 143 -16.67 12.40 -11.63
C LYS A 143 -16.05 11.98 -12.97
N HIS A 144 -15.06 12.73 -13.48
CA HIS A 144 -14.41 12.43 -14.76
C HIS A 144 -13.33 11.34 -14.66
N PHE A 145 -12.98 10.89 -13.44
CA PHE A 145 -12.05 9.78 -13.26
C PHE A 145 -12.78 8.45 -13.26
N THR A 146 -12.29 7.52 -14.08
CA THR A 146 -12.59 6.10 -13.92
C THR A 146 -11.81 5.57 -12.72
N ILE A 147 -12.48 4.89 -11.79
CA ILE A 147 -11.82 4.26 -10.64
C ILE A 147 -11.49 2.82 -10.99
N ARG A 148 -10.24 2.42 -10.75
CA ARG A 148 -9.74 1.08 -11.02
C ARG A 148 -9.17 0.48 -9.73
N PRO A 149 -9.93 -0.33 -8.99
CA PRO A 149 -9.42 -1.01 -7.82
C PRO A 149 -8.35 -2.03 -8.24
N VAL A 150 -7.22 -2.05 -7.53
CA VAL A 150 -6.12 -3.00 -7.79
C VAL A 150 -5.70 -3.65 -6.48
N LEU A 151 -5.58 -4.98 -6.49
CA LEU A 151 -5.02 -5.74 -5.37
C LEU A 151 -3.61 -6.21 -5.75
N ILE A 152 -2.61 -5.84 -4.96
CA ILE A 152 -1.26 -6.42 -5.04
C ILE A 152 -1.07 -7.30 -3.82
N TYR A 153 -0.65 -8.55 -4.04
CA TYR A 153 -0.59 -9.49 -2.95
C TYR A 153 0.55 -10.50 -3.00
N ALA A 154 0.87 -11.06 -1.83
CA ALA A 154 1.59 -12.31 -1.72
C ALA A 154 0.96 -13.21 -0.65
N GLY A 155 0.85 -14.50 -0.99
CA GLY A 155 0.09 -15.51 -0.26
C GLY A 155 -0.97 -16.16 -1.15
N SER A 156 -1.91 -16.88 -0.54
CA SER A 156 -3.13 -17.35 -1.22
C SER A 156 -4.25 -16.32 -1.12
N ILE A 157 -5.17 -16.34 -2.09
CA ILE A 157 -6.38 -15.51 -2.10
C ILE A 157 -7.62 -16.41 -2.03
N GLU A 158 -8.66 -15.93 -1.35
CA GLU A 158 -9.97 -16.55 -1.37
C GLU A 158 -10.55 -16.48 -2.81
N PRO A 159 -11.06 -17.58 -3.39
CA PRO A 159 -11.59 -17.59 -4.76
C PRO A 159 -12.70 -16.55 -5.01
N THR A 160 -13.51 -16.29 -3.98
CA THR A 160 -14.58 -15.29 -3.99
C THR A 160 -14.09 -13.88 -4.36
N ILE A 161 -12.82 -13.56 -4.09
CA ILE A 161 -12.22 -12.26 -4.48
C ILE A 161 -12.17 -12.09 -6.00
N ILE A 162 -11.91 -13.19 -6.71
CA ILE A 162 -11.87 -13.22 -8.18
C ILE A 162 -13.31 -13.24 -8.72
N GLU A 163 -14.17 -14.05 -8.12
CA GLU A 163 -15.57 -14.23 -8.55
C GLU A 163 -16.40 -12.95 -8.44
N GLU A 164 -16.13 -12.09 -7.45
CA GLU A 164 -16.85 -10.81 -7.28
C GLU A 164 -16.48 -9.75 -8.33
N ASP A 165 -15.45 -9.97 -9.15
CA ASP A 165 -14.98 -9.06 -10.22
C ASP A 165 -14.82 -7.58 -9.78
N PHE A 166 -14.53 -7.38 -8.49
CA PHE A 166 -14.40 -6.03 -7.91
C PHE A 166 -13.08 -5.36 -8.30
N PHE A 167 -12.00 -6.15 -8.37
CA PHE A 167 -10.67 -5.66 -8.70
C PHE A 167 -10.43 -5.73 -10.20
N THR A 168 -10.14 -4.58 -10.82
CA THR A 168 -9.75 -4.54 -12.24
C THR A 168 -8.46 -5.32 -12.49
N HIS A 169 -7.57 -5.37 -11.49
CA HIS A 169 -6.34 -6.16 -11.54
C HIS A 169 -6.06 -6.79 -10.18
N ILE A 170 -5.66 -8.07 -10.20
CA ILE A 170 -5.20 -8.83 -9.04
C ILE A 170 -3.78 -9.32 -9.38
N ILE A 171 -2.77 -8.71 -8.76
CA ILE A 171 -1.36 -8.91 -9.10
C ILE A 171 -0.68 -9.71 -8.00
N TYR A 172 -0.22 -10.92 -8.33
CA TYR A 172 0.67 -11.67 -7.45
C TYR A 172 2.07 -11.07 -7.52
N PHE A 173 2.62 -10.65 -6.37
CA PHE A 173 3.89 -9.93 -6.32
C PHE A 173 5.07 -10.71 -6.89
N GLY A 174 5.05 -12.05 -6.85
CA GLY A 174 6.09 -12.87 -7.47
C GLY A 174 6.22 -12.66 -8.99
N GLN A 175 5.22 -12.07 -9.65
CA GLN A 175 5.25 -11.69 -11.07
C GLN A 175 5.99 -10.37 -11.32
N LEU A 176 6.38 -9.63 -10.27
CA LEU A 176 7.04 -8.32 -10.36
C LEU A 176 8.55 -8.40 -10.17
N LEU A 177 9.10 -9.60 -9.95
CA LEU A 177 10.52 -9.88 -9.73
C LEU A 177 11.20 -10.35 -11.02
#